data_AF-A0A1F4FAV1-F1
#
_entry.id   AF-A0A1F4FAV1-F1
#
_cell.length_a   1.000
_cell.length_b   1.000
_cell.length_c   1.000
_cell.angle_alpha   90.00
_cell.angle_beta   90.00
_cell.angle_gamma   90.00
#
_symmetry.space_group_name_H-M   'P 1'
#
loop_
_entity.id
_entity.type
_entity.pdbx_description
1 polymer ?
#
loop_
_entity_poly.entity_id
_entity_poly.type
_entity_poly.pdbx_seq_one_letter_code
_entity_poly.pdbx_strand_id
1 'polypeptide(L)'
;MAGHFGTPVSATAGRVVKIDAATTFIKAGHLETLTIQDWKGHSFAWRFDTLHAPTGFPLKSIAPPDFEAGDTWVYVGPQGASGLK
;
A
#
# COMPACT_ATOMS: atom_id res chain seq x y z
N MET A 1 -17.68 -2.85 7.29
CA MET A 1 -16.59 -2.96 8.29
C MET A 1 -15.32 -2.46 7.62
N ALA A 2 -14.73 -1.36 8.08
CA ALA A 2 -13.41 -0.94 7.62
C ALA A 2 -12.40 -1.92 8.20
N GLY A 3 -11.74 -2.71 7.34
CA GLY A 3 -10.70 -3.62 7.78
C GLY A 3 -9.53 -2.83 8.36
N HIS A 4 -8.99 -3.28 9.49
CA HIS A 4 -7.71 -2.77 10.00
C HIS A 4 -6.61 -3.27 9.04
N PHE A 5 -6.27 -2.48 8.03
CA PHE A 5 -5.22 -2.79 7.04
C PHE A 5 -3.84 -2.25 7.43
N GLY A 6 -3.74 -1.62 8.61
CA GLY A 6 -2.55 -0.91 9.04
C GLY A 6 -2.85 0.45 9.65
N THR A 7 -1.83 1.30 9.62
CA THR A 7 -1.89 2.67 10.15
C THR A 7 -1.16 3.68 9.25
N PRO A 8 -1.68 4.92 9.15
CA PRO A 8 -0.96 5.99 8.49
C PRO A 8 0.29 6.36 9.30
N VAL A 9 1.38 6.70 8.61
CA VAL A 9 2.63 7.12 9.26
C VAL A 9 3.18 8.40 8.63
N SER A 10 3.85 9.22 9.42
CA SER A 10 4.40 10.51 8.96
C SER A 10 5.80 10.40 8.32
N ALA A 11 6.43 9.23 8.40
CA ALA A 11 7.81 9.03 7.98
C ALA A 11 7.92 8.42 6.57
N THR A 12 8.83 8.95 5.76
CA THR A 12 9.25 8.40 4.44
C THR A 12 10.29 7.29 4.55
N ALA A 13 10.52 6.76 5.76
CA ALA A 13 11.42 5.64 5.98
C ALA A 13 10.79 4.37 5.41
N GLY A 14 11.06 4.08 4.13
CA GLY A 14 10.49 2.93 3.44
C GLY A 14 10.69 3.00 1.93
N ARG A 15 10.17 1.97 1.24
CA ARG A 15 10.16 1.92 -0.22
C ARG A 15 9.10 2.87 -0.78
N VAL A 16 9.48 3.64 -1.79
CA VAL A 16 8.53 4.47 -2.54
C VAL A 16 7.93 3.65 -3.68
N VAL A 17 6.60 3.61 -3.76
CA VAL A 17 5.86 2.96 -4.85
C VAL A 17 5.07 4.03 -5.58
N LYS A 18 5.39 4.21 -6.86
CA LYS A 18 4.64 5.09 -7.74
C LYS A 18 3.54 4.29 -8.42
N ILE A 19 2.33 4.82 -8.45
CA ILE A 19 1.20 4.25 -9.15
C ILE A 19 0.70 5.22 -10.21
N ASP A 20 0.12 4.65 -11.26
CA ASP A 20 -0.55 5.36 -12.33
C ASP A 20 -1.88 4.68 -12.67
N ALA A 21 -2.59 5.21 -13.67
CA ALA A 21 -3.87 4.66 -14.10
C ALA A 21 -3.80 3.23 -14.66
N ALA A 22 -2.61 2.74 -15.05
CA ALA A 22 -2.41 1.38 -15.54
C ALA A 22 -2.02 0.40 -14.42
N THR A 23 -1.75 0.91 -13.22
CA THR A 23 -1.35 0.08 -12.08
C THR A 23 -2.55 -0.72 -11.57
N THR A 24 -2.50 -2.04 -11.75
CA THR A 24 -3.55 -2.95 -11.26
C THR A 24 -3.35 -3.36 -9.81
N PHE A 25 -2.10 -3.52 -9.36
CA PHE A 25 -1.82 -3.89 -7.98
C PHE A 25 -0.44 -3.44 -7.50
N ILE A 26 -0.32 -3.26 -6.17
CA ILE A 26 0.94 -3.11 -5.45
C ILE A 26 1.09 -4.24 -4.45
N LYS A 27 2.34 -4.62 -4.17
CA LYS A 27 2.68 -5.62 -3.15
C LYS A 27 3.32 -4.95 -1.96
N ALA A 28 2.94 -5.38 -0.77
CA ALA A 28 3.58 -5.01 0.48
C ALA A 28 3.86 -6.25 1.33
N GLY A 29 4.86 -6.18 2.19
CA GLY A 29 5.09 -7.15 3.26
C GLY A 29 4.32 -6.77 4.53
N HIS A 30 4.04 -7.77 5.37
CA HIS A 30 3.54 -7.54 6.72
C HIS A 30 4.52 -6.65 7.51
N LEU A 31 3.97 -5.60 8.14
CA LEU A 31 4.66 -4.52 8.83
C LEU A 31 5.59 -3.67 7.95
N GLU A 32 5.56 -3.82 6.62
CA GLU A 32 6.27 -2.93 5.70
C GLU A 32 5.64 -1.53 5.76
N THR A 33 6.49 -0.51 5.72
CA THR A 33 6.08 0.87 5.47
C THR A 33 6.34 1.20 4.01
N LEU A 34 5.30 1.61 3.29
CA LEU A 34 5.44 2.16 1.95
C LEU A 34 5.07 3.63 1.94
N THR A 35 5.81 4.40 1.15
CA THR A 35 5.32 5.69 0.64
C THR A 35 4.72 5.45 -0.73
N ILE A 36 3.43 5.70 -0.87
CA ILE A 36 2.69 5.48 -2.11
C ILE A 36 2.46 6.84 -2.74
N GLN A 37 2.86 7.00 -3.99
CA GLN A 37 2.78 8.25 -4.75
C GLN A 37 1.93 8.04 -5.99
N ASP A 38 0.95 8.92 -6.21
CA ASP A 38 0.16 8.92 -7.45
C ASP A 38 0.85 9.73 -8.56
N TRP A 39 0.27 9.67 -9.76
CA TRP A 39 0.76 10.39 -10.94
C TRP A 39 0.54 11.90 -10.86
N LYS A 40 -0.29 12.40 -9.93
CA LYS A 40 -0.50 13.84 -9.66
C LYS A 40 0.55 14.41 -8.70
N GLY A 41 1.38 13.56 -8.11
CA GLY A 41 2.42 13.95 -7.18
C GLY A 41 1.96 13.94 -5.72
N HIS A 42 0.72 13.52 -5.42
CA HIS A 42 0.29 13.29 -4.05
C HIS A 42 0.96 12.04 -3.50
N SER A 43 1.24 12.03 -2.21
CA SER A 43 1.82 10.86 -1.57
C SER A 43 1.36 10.74 -0.14
N PHE A 44 1.20 9.50 0.31
CA PHE A 44 1.00 9.18 1.72
C PHE A 44 1.83 7.97 2.10
N ALA A 45 2.15 7.85 3.39
CA ALA A 45 2.86 6.69 3.91
C ALA A 45 1.94 5.85 4.80
N TRP A 46 2.04 4.53 4.62
CA TRP A 46 1.21 3.56 5.31
C TRP A 46 2.06 2.38 5.79
N ARG A 47 1.88 2.00 7.05
CA ARG A 47 2.44 0.77 7.60
C ARG A 47 1.38 -0.31 7.53
N PHE A 48 1.64 -1.37 6.77
CA PHE A 48 0.70 -2.48 6.60
C PHE A 48 0.70 -3.39 7.82
N ASP A 49 -0.43 -3.49 8.51
CA ASP A 49 -0.61 -4.39 9.66
C ASP A 49 -1.80 -5.32 9.38
N THR A 50 -1.63 -6.19 8.40
CA THR A 50 -2.58 -7.27 8.12
C THR A 50 -2.07 -8.55 8.76
N LEU A 51 -2.92 -9.26 9.50
CA LEU A 51 -2.58 -10.58 10.06
C LEU A 51 -2.05 -11.51 8.96
N HIS A 52 -1.09 -12.37 9.32
CA HIS A 52 -0.20 -13.21 8.50
C HIS A 52 -0.78 -13.96 7.27
N ALA A 53 -2.09 -13.94 7.03
CA ALA A 53 -2.70 -14.45 5.82
C ALA A 53 -2.59 -13.44 4.65
N PRO A 54 -2.29 -13.90 3.42
CA PRO A 54 -2.32 -13.04 2.25
C PRO A 54 -3.65 -12.31 2.16
N THR A 55 -3.60 -10.98 2.27
CA THR A 55 -4.80 -10.15 2.27
C THR A 55 -4.73 -9.20 1.07
N GLY A 56 -5.74 -9.29 0.21
CA GLY A 56 -5.96 -8.37 -0.90
C GLY A 56 -7.04 -7.35 -0.54
N PHE A 57 -6.79 -6.06 -0.75
CA PHE A 57 -7.81 -5.01 -0.58
C PHE A 57 -7.64 -3.85 -1.56
N PRO A 58 -8.70 -3.08 -1.87
CA PRO A 58 -8.59 -1.89 -2.72
C PRO A 58 -7.73 -0.80 -2.05
N LEU A 59 -6.79 -0.20 -2.78
CA LEU A 59 -5.91 0.86 -2.26
C LEU A 59 -6.72 2.07 -1.73
N LYS A 60 -7.85 2.37 -2.38
CA LYS A 60 -8.79 3.42 -1.93
C LYS A 60 -9.34 3.23 -0.50
N SER A 61 -9.20 2.05 0.10
CA SER A 61 -9.60 1.80 1.48
C SER A 61 -8.67 2.43 2.52
N ILE A 62 -7.44 2.79 2.13
CA ILE A 62 -6.44 3.44 3.00
C ILE A 62 -5.97 4.80 2.44
N ALA A 63 -6.30 5.09 1.18
CA ALA A 63 -5.89 6.31 0.52
C ALA A 63 -6.63 7.53 1.09
N PRO A 64 -5.94 8.68 1.25
CA PRO A 64 -6.58 9.96 1.51
C PRO A 64 -7.62 10.33 0.44
N PRO A 65 -8.63 11.17 0.74
CA PRO A 65 -9.69 11.52 -0.20
C PRO A 65 -9.23 12.19 -1.50
N ASP A 66 -8.08 12.86 -1.47
CA ASP A 66 -7.45 13.59 -2.57
C ASP A 66 -6.45 12.73 -3.38
N PHE A 67 -6.25 11.47 -3.01
CA PHE A 67 -5.29 10.58 -3.63
C PHE A 67 -5.91 9.73 -4.77
N GLU A 68 -5.27 9.72 -5.94
CA GLU A 68 -5.75 9.00 -7.12
C GLU A 68 -5.36 7.52 -7.10
N ALA A 69 -6.08 6.72 -6.30
CA ALA A 69 -5.82 5.28 -6.19
C ALA A 69 -6.32 4.45 -7.40
N GLY A 70 -7.26 4.96 -8.18
CA GLY A 70 -7.93 4.21 -9.26
C GLY A 70 -8.53 2.88 -8.77
N ASP A 71 -8.44 1.85 -9.61
CA ASP A 71 -8.82 0.47 -9.28
C ASP A 71 -7.66 -0.36 -8.73
N THR A 72 -6.60 0.29 -8.24
CA THR A 72 -5.41 -0.38 -7.71
C THR A 72 -5.73 -1.25 -6.49
N TRP A 73 -5.24 -2.48 -6.49
CA TRP A 73 -5.29 -3.39 -5.34
C TRP A 73 -3.98 -3.41 -4.56
N VAL A 74 -4.06 -3.63 -3.25
CA VAL A 74 -2.91 -3.94 -2.39
C VAL A 74 -2.95 -5.41 -2.05
N TYR A 75 -1.84 -6.11 -2.25
CA TYR A 75 -1.63 -7.46 -1.73
C TYR A 75 -0.56 -7.44 -0.67
N VAL A 76 -0.93 -7.80 0.56
CA VAL A 76 0.01 -7.93 1.68
C VAL A 76 0.37 -9.39 1.87
N GLY A 77 1.66 -9.70 1.73
CA GLY A 77 2.23 -11.03 1.97
C GLY A 77 3.07 -11.09 3.24
N PRO A 78 3.56 -12.29 3.63
CA PRO A 78 4.47 -12.42 4.76
C PRO A 78 5.74 -11.58 4.57
N GLN A 79 6.29 -11.08 5.68
CA GLN A 79 7.50 -10.26 5.69
C GLN A 79 8.65 -11.05 5.04
N GLY A 80 9.26 -10.50 3.98
CA GLY A 80 10.34 -11.16 3.21
C GLY A 80 9.93 -11.73 1.84
N ALA A 81 8.65 -11.70 1.45
CA ALA A 81 8.21 -12.19 0.14
C ALA A 81 8.63 -11.32 -1.07
N SER A 82 9.41 -10.25 -0.85
CA SER A 82 9.92 -9.37 -1.92
C SER A 82 11.17 -9.92 -2.63
N GLY A 83 11.51 -11.20 -2.46
CA GLY A 83 12.68 -11.84 -3.05
C GLY A 83 12.36 -13.19 -3.68
N LEU A 84 11.69 -13.21 -4.83
CA LEU A 84 11.81 -14.31 -5.78
C LEU A 84 12.24 -13.70 -7.11
N LYS A 85 13.54 -13.82 -7.36
CA LYS A 85 14.20 -13.57 -8.64
C LYS A 85 13.94 -14.73 -9.58
#